data_AF-A0A0F8V296-F1
#
_entry.id   AF-A0A0F8V296-F1
#
_cell.length_a   1.000
_cell.length_b   1.000
_cell.length_c   1.000
_cell.angle_alpha   90.00
_cell.angle_beta   90.00
_cell.angle_gamma   90.00
#
_symmetry.space_group_name_H-M   'P 1'
#
loop_
_entity.id
_entity.type
_entity.pdbx_description
1 polymer ?
#
loop_
_entity_poly.entity_id
_entity_poly.type
_entity_poly.pdbx_seq_one_letter_code
_entity_poly.pdbx_strand_id
1 'polypeptide(L)'
;AIAAGRQLGNRLFGGEQFKTSKLSYENIPTVVFSHPEVGTVGLTEAEARARYGDDNIKIYRTRFTAMYYDVMPAEEKKKNPTQFKLICAGPEEKVVGLHILGLGVGEMLQGFGVAVKMGATKKDFDSCVAIHPTSSEELVTLR
;
A
#
# COMPACT_ATOMS: atom_id res chain seq x y z
N ALA A 1 1.74 17.03 8.66
CA ALA A 1 2.24 18.24 9.34
C ALA A 1 3.77 18.27 9.48
N ILE A 2 4.39 17.34 10.21
CA ILE A 2 5.84 17.34 10.51
C ILE A 2 6.72 17.50 9.25
N ALA A 3 6.52 16.67 8.23
CA ALA A 3 7.32 16.72 7.01
C ALA A 3 7.17 18.05 6.25
N ALA A 4 5.95 18.59 6.15
CA ALA A 4 5.70 19.88 5.52
C ALA A 4 6.40 21.03 6.29
N GLY A 5 6.35 21.00 7.62
CA GLY A 5 7.05 21.98 8.46
C GLY A 5 8.57 21.93 8.27
N ARG A 6 9.17 20.73 8.22
CA ARG A 6 10.60 20.56 7.92
C ARG A 6 10.97 21.07 6.52
N GLN A 7 10.17 20.75 5.50
CA GLN A 7 10.41 21.23 4.14
C GLN A 7 10.25 22.76 4.02
N LEU A 8 9.31 23.36 4.76
CA LEU A 8 9.19 24.82 4.85
C LEU A 8 10.41 25.45 5.53
N GLY A 9 10.88 24.88 6.64
CA GLY A 9 12.10 25.31 7.31
C GLY A 9 13.32 25.26 6.39
N ASN A 10 13.49 24.15 5.67
CA ASN A 10 14.53 24.00 4.65
C ASN A 10 14.44 25.10 3.58
N ARG A 11 13.22 25.36 3.08
CA ARG A 11 13.01 26.36 2.02
C ARG A 11 13.31 27.79 2.45
N LEU A 12 12.96 28.16 3.68
CA LEU A 12 13.15 29.52 4.18
C LEU A 12 14.55 29.76 4.73
N PHE A 13 15.18 28.76 5.34
CA PHE A 13 16.40 28.93 6.15
C PHE A 13 17.56 28.02 5.77
N GLY A 14 17.38 27.05 4.86
CA GLY A 14 18.39 26.03 4.54
C GLY A 14 19.45 26.44 3.51
N GLY A 15 19.28 27.59 2.84
CA GLY A 15 20.16 28.03 1.75
C GLY A 15 19.68 27.63 0.36
N GLU A 16 20.46 27.98 -0.66
CA GLU A 16 20.07 27.91 -2.07
C GLU A 16 19.67 26.50 -2.53
N GLN A 17 20.33 25.46 -2.00
CA GLN A 17 20.03 24.06 -2.35
C GLN A 17 18.63 23.60 -1.93
N PHE A 18 17.96 24.32 -1.03
CA PHE A 18 16.63 23.99 -0.52
C PHE A 18 15.54 24.96 -0.97
N LYS A 19 15.82 25.93 -1.86
CA LYS A 19 14.85 26.98 -2.24
C LYS A 19 13.53 26.44 -2.81
N THR A 20 13.54 25.24 -3.38
CA THR A 20 12.37 24.56 -3.95
C THR A 20 11.78 23.48 -3.04
N SER A 21 12.31 23.31 -1.81
CA SER A 21 11.85 22.30 -0.86
C SER A 21 10.35 22.42 -0.60
N LYS A 22 9.64 21.34 -0.90
CA LYS A 22 8.20 21.18 -0.70
C LYS A 22 7.88 19.71 -0.46
N LEU A 23 6.79 19.45 0.25
CA LEU A 23 6.28 18.10 0.44
C LEU A 23 5.42 17.71 -0.78
N SER A 24 5.65 16.53 -1.34
CA SER A 24 4.66 15.89 -2.22
C SER A 24 3.54 15.31 -1.37
N TYR A 25 2.29 15.61 -1.74
CA TYR A 25 1.08 15.09 -1.10
C TYR A 25 0.51 13.86 -1.80
N GLU A 26 1.17 13.40 -2.86
CA GLU A 26 0.79 12.17 -3.54
C GLU A 26 1.28 10.94 -2.77
N ASN A 27 0.47 9.87 -2.78
CA ASN A 27 0.80 8.55 -2.23
C ASN A 27 1.28 8.60 -0.77
N ILE A 28 0.64 9.41 0.07
CA ILE A 28 0.86 9.35 1.53
C ILE A 28 0.18 8.08 2.07
N PRO A 29 0.93 7.12 2.65
CA PRO A 29 0.34 5.93 3.25
C PRO A 29 -0.47 6.32 4.48
N THR A 30 -1.63 5.67 4.66
CA THR A 30 -2.56 5.91 5.76
C THR A 30 -3.00 4.59 6.37
N VAL A 31 -3.06 4.53 7.69
CA VAL A 31 -3.57 3.39 8.45
C VAL A 31 -4.78 3.83 9.27
N VAL A 32 -5.83 3.01 9.27
CA VAL A 32 -7.01 3.15 10.13
C VAL A 32 -7.00 1.99 11.13
N PHE A 33 -6.96 2.32 12.41
CA PHE A 33 -6.96 1.34 13.52
C PHE A 33 -8.39 0.85 13.84
N SER A 34 -9.03 0.23 12.84
CA SER A 34 -10.26 -0.54 13.00
C SER A 34 -9.98 -1.97 13.46
N HIS A 35 -11.03 -2.79 13.60
CA HIS A 35 -10.90 -4.21 13.94
C HIS A 35 -11.49 -5.07 12.81
N PRO A 36 -10.65 -5.70 11.95
CA PRO A 36 -9.19 -5.56 11.87
C PRO A 36 -8.73 -4.22 11.26
N GLU A 37 -7.43 -3.93 11.36
CA GLU A 37 -6.82 -2.71 10.82
C GLU A 37 -6.94 -2.62 9.29
N VAL A 38 -6.85 -1.41 8.75
CA VAL A 38 -6.81 -1.13 7.32
C VAL A 38 -5.62 -0.24 6.99
N GLY A 39 -4.85 -0.59 5.97
CA GLY A 39 -3.80 0.21 5.38
C GLY A 39 -4.13 0.58 3.93
N THR A 40 -3.80 1.80 3.53
CA THR A 40 -4.01 2.26 2.15
C THR A 40 -2.94 3.24 1.69
N VAL A 41 -2.57 3.16 0.41
CA VAL A 41 -1.76 4.15 -0.29
C VAL A 41 -2.19 4.25 -1.74
N GLY A 42 -2.20 5.46 -2.29
CA GLY A 42 -2.52 5.72 -3.68
C GLY A 42 -4.03 5.76 -3.96
N LEU A 43 -4.39 5.47 -5.21
CA LEU A 43 -5.76 5.61 -5.71
C LEU A 43 -6.63 4.43 -5.30
N THR A 44 -7.91 4.70 -5.07
CA THR A 44 -8.95 3.67 -5.10
C THR A 44 -9.14 3.13 -6.51
N GLU A 45 -9.81 1.98 -6.64
CA GLU A 45 -10.11 1.39 -7.95
C GLU A 45 -10.95 2.32 -8.82
N ALA A 46 -11.96 2.97 -8.25
CA ALA A 46 -12.81 3.92 -8.97
C ALA A 46 -12.02 5.14 -9.46
N GLU A 47 -11.14 5.71 -8.62
CA GLU A 47 -10.28 6.83 -9.01
C GLU A 47 -9.26 6.42 -10.07
N ALA A 48 -8.70 5.21 -9.98
CA ALA A 48 -7.78 4.69 -10.98
C ALA A 48 -8.48 4.50 -12.34
N ARG A 49 -9.68 3.90 -12.36
CA ARG A 49 -10.50 3.76 -13.57
C ARG A 49 -10.86 5.11 -14.17
N ALA A 50 -11.28 6.07 -13.35
CA ALA A 50 -11.59 7.42 -13.82
C ALA A 50 -10.38 8.15 -14.40
N ARG A 51 -9.17 7.90 -13.85
CA ARG A 51 -7.93 8.56 -14.27
C ARG A 51 -7.27 7.93 -15.49
N TYR A 52 -7.28 6.61 -15.58
CA TYR A 52 -6.52 5.86 -16.59
C TYR A 52 -7.41 5.18 -17.64
N GLY A 53 -8.72 5.11 -17.43
CA GLY A 53 -9.65 4.33 -18.26
C GLY A 53 -9.65 2.84 -17.88
N ASP A 54 -10.80 2.19 -18.07
CA ASP A 54 -11.00 0.79 -17.64
C ASP A 54 -10.03 -0.20 -18.28
N ASP A 55 -9.71 -0.01 -19.56
CA ASP A 55 -8.82 -0.88 -20.34
C ASP A 55 -7.36 -0.84 -19.86
N ASN A 56 -6.99 0.18 -19.09
CA ASN A 56 -5.64 0.36 -18.57
C ASN A 56 -5.50 -0.08 -17.11
N ILE A 57 -6.55 -0.61 -16.47
CA ILE A 57 -6.52 -0.99 -15.06
C ILE A 57 -6.55 -2.50 -14.90
N LYS A 58 -5.57 -3.02 -14.15
CA LYS A 58 -5.53 -4.41 -13.70
C LYS A 58 -5.58 -4.47 -12.17
N ILE A 59 -6.42 -5.34 -11.65
CA ILE A 59 -6.66 -5.49 -10.22
C ILE A 59 -6.22 -6.88 -9.79
N TYR A 60 -5.32 -6.93 -8.81
CA TYR A 60 -4.97 -8.15 -8.11
C TYR A 60 -5.61 -8.14 -6.72
N ARG A 61 -6.18 -9.26 -6.30
CA ARG A 61 -6.83 -9.37 -5.00
C ARG A 61 -6.65 -10.75 -4.39
N THR A 62 -6.51 -10.80 -3.06
CA THR A 62 -6.51 -12.04 -2.29
C THR A 62 -7.38 -11.88 -1.06
N ARG A 63 -7.93 -13.00 -0.58
CA ARG A 63 -8.67 -13.09 0.68
C ARG A 63 -8.30 -14.40 1.35
N PHE A 64 -7.85 -14.31 2.60
CA PHE A 64 -7.40 -15.46 3.36
C PHE A 64 -7.64 -15.23 4.86
N THR A 65 -7.41 -16.28 5.65
CA THR A 65 -7.36 -16.20 7.12
C THR A 65 -5.89 -16.18 7.52
N ALA A 66 -5.48 -15.16 8.29
CA ALA A 66 -4.10 -15.12 8.79
C ALA A 66 -3.85 -16.34 9.69
N MET A 67 -2.67 -16.96 9.55
CA MET A 67 -2.29 -18.20 10.25
C MET A 67 -2.48 -18.12 11.78
N TYR A 68 -2.33 -16.93 12.36
CA TYR A 68 -2.63 -16.68 13.78
C TYR A 68 -4.01 -17.17 14.20
N TYR A 69 -5.02 -17.05 13.33
CA TYR A 69 -6.39 -17.46 13.61
C TYR A 69 -6.69 -18.91 13.21
N ASP A 70 -5.75 -19.67 12.63
CA ASP A 70 -6.04 -21.01 12.09
C ASP A 70 -6.50 -22.01 13.15
N VAL A 71 -6.00 -21.87 14.37
CA VAL A 71 -6.40 -22.70 15.52
C VAL A 71 -7.68 -22.22 16.20
N MET A 72 -8.23 -21.08 15.79
CA MET A 72 -9.42 -20.48 16.40
C MET A 72 -10.71 -21.06 15.79
N PRO A 73 -11.85 -20.98 16.50
CA PRO A 73 -13.16 -21.38 15.97
C PRO A 73 -13.53 -20.60 14.70
N ALA A 74 -14.36 -21.20 13.84
CA ALA A 74 -14.78 -20.60 12.57
C ALA A 74 -15.43 -19.21 12.74
N GLU A 75 -16.16 -18.99 13.83
CA GLU A 75 -16.78 -17.68 14.12
C GLU A 75 -15.75 -16.58 14.40
N GLU A 76 -14.61 -16.92 15.00
CA GLU A 76 -13.52 -15.97 15.24
C GLU A 76 -12.77 -15.64 13.94
N LYS A 77 -12.54 -16.66 13.09
CA LYS A 77 -11.96 -16.46 11.75
C LYS A 77 -12.78 -15.51 10.88
N LYS A 78 -14.12 -15.62 10.95
CA LYS A 78 -15.04 -14.74 10.18
C LYS A 78 -14.94 -13.27 10.58
N LYS A 79 -14.65 -12.98 11.86
CA LYS A 79 -14.51 -11.60 12.38
C LYS A 79 -13.16 -10.96 12.04
N ASN A 80 -12.16 -11.78 11.73
CA ASN A 80 -10.79 -11.34 11.47
C ASN A 80 -10.33 -11.73 10.05
N PRO A 81 -11.01 -11.28 8.98
CA PRO A 81 -10.57 -11.56 7.62
C PRO A 81 -9.27 -10.81 7.30
N THR A 82 -8.46 -11.37 6.39
CA THR A 82 -7.38 -10.64 5.73
C THR A 82 -7.70 -10.50 4.24
N GLN A 83 -7.59 -9.29 3.70
CA GLN A 83 -7.89 -8.99 2.30
C GLN A 83 -6.96 -7.92 1.77
N PHE A 84 -6.31 -8.19 0.63
CA PHE A 84 -5.45 -7.24 -0.05
C PHE A 84 -5.94 -6.98 -1.46
N LYS A 85 -5.76 -5.75 -1.93
CA LYS A 85 -6.02 -5.29 -3.29
C LYS A 85 -4.85 -4.45 -3.77
N LEU A 86 -4.26 -4.86 -4.88
CA LEU A 86 -3.24 -4.10 -5.61
C LEU A 86 -3.85 -3.61 -6.92
N ILE A 87 -3.66 -2.33 -7.22
CA ILE A 87 -4.23 -1.66 -8.38
C ILE A 87 -3.08 -1.22 -9.27
N CYS A 88 -3.04 -1.79 -10.48
CA CYS A 88 -2.00 -1.56 -11.47
C CYS A 88 -2.56 -0.78 -12.66
N ALA A 89 -1.78 0.16 -13.20
CA ALA A 89 -2.15 0.95 -14.36
C ALA A 89 -1.14 0.82 -15.51
N GLY A 90 -1.66 0.73 -16.73
CA GLY A 90 -0.90 0.69 -17.97
C GLY A 90 -0.21 -0.65 -18.25
N PRO A 91 0.50 -0.77 -19.38
CA PRO A 91 1.08 -2.02 -19.86
C PRO A 91 2.19 -2.57 -18.95
N GLU A 92 2.91 -1.69 -18.25
CA GLU A 92 3.96 -2.06 -17.28
C GLU A 92 3.40 -2.43 -15.90
N GLU A 93 2.07 -2.38 -15.73
CA GLU A 93 1.39 -2.67 -14.46
C GLU A 93 1.95 -1.87 -13.28
N LYS A 94 2.17 -0.57 -13.48
CA LYS A 94 2.64 0.33 -12.41
C LYS A 94 1.64 0.32 -11.27
N VAL A 95 2.10 0.11 -10.05
CA VAL A 95 1.24 0.13 -8.86
C VAL A 95 0.80 1.57 -8.58
N VAL A 96 -0.49 1.84 -8.73
CA VAL A 96 -1.12 3.15 -8.48
C VAL A 96 -1.99 3.15 -7.23
N GLY A 97 -2.28 1.98 -6.66
CA GLY A 97 -3.01 1.85 -5.40
C GLY A 97 -2.71 0.51 -4.72
N LEU A 98 -2.64 0.53 -3.39
CA LEU A 98 -2.51 -0.65 -2.55
C LEU A 98 -3.42 -0.47 -1.34
N HIS A 99 -4.33 -1.43 -1.13
CA HIS A 99 -5.32 -1.41 -0.07
C HIS A 99 -5.29 -2.75 0.65
N ILE A 100 -5.07 -2.72 1.95
CA ILE A 100 -4.85 -3.91 2.77
C ILE A 100 -5.69 -3.86 4.03
N LEU A 101 -6.24 -4.99 4.43
CA LEU A 101 -7.06 -5.16 5.62
C LEU A 101 -6.65 -6.45 6.30
N GLY A 102 -6.44 -6.43 7.62
CA GLY A 102 -6.12 -7.63 8.39
C GLY A 102 -5.18 -7.37 9.56
N LEU A 103 -4.81 -8.45 10.27
CA LEU A 103 -3.89 -8.38 11.39
C LEU A 103 -2.48 -7.95 10.93
N GLY A 104 -1.94 -6.90 11.57
CA GLY A 104 -0.56 -6.44 11.35
C GLY A 104 -0.35 -5.58 10.09
N VAL A 105 -1.42 -5.21 9.37
CA VAL A 105 -1.27 -4.43 8.13
C VAL A 105 -0.75 -3.01 8.38
N GLY A 106 -0.97 -2.44 9.57
CA GLY A 106 -0.45 -1.13 9.93
C GLY A 106 1.07 -1.05 9.86
N GLU A 107 1.76 -2.12 10.28
CA GLU A 107 3.23 -2.21 10.25
C GLU A 107 3.77 -2.56 8.86
N MET A 108 3.03 -3.35 8.07
CA MET A 108 3.46 -3.77 6.74
C MET A 108 3.45 -2.62 5.73
N LEU A 109 2.45 -1.73 5.82
CA LEU A 109 2.20 -0.70 4.80
C LEU A 109 3.40 0.24 4.59
N GLN A 110 4.18 0.52 5.64
CA GLN A 110 5.27 1.50 5.58
C GLN A 110 6.33 1.14 4.53
N GLY A 111 6.68 -0.15 4.41
CA GLY A 111 7.63 -0.65 3.41
C GLY A 111 7.08 -0.55 1.98
N PHE A 112 5.83 -0.97 1.79
CA PHE A 112 5.17 -0.86 0.48
C PHE A 112 4.91 0.60 0.06
N GLY A 113 4.68 1.50 1.02
CA GLY A 113 4.60 2.94 0.75
C GLY A 113 5.89 3.50 0.13
N VAL A 114 7.06 2.99 0.54
CA VAL A 114 8.34 3.34 -0.10
C VAL A 114 8.39 2.80 -1.53
N ALA A 115 8.02 1.53 -1.75
CA ALA A 115 8.02 0.92 -3.09
C ALA A 115 7.08 1.64 -4.06
N VAL A 116 5.85 1.95 -3.65
CA VAL A 116 4.88 2.72 -4.46
C VAL A 116 5.44 4.11 -4.78
N LYS A 117 6.10 4.77 -3.83
CA LYS A 117 6.74 6.08 -4.06
C LYS A 117 7.92 6.01 -5.03
N MET A 118 8.64 4.90 -5.06
CA MET A 118 9.69 4.63 -6.06
C MET A 118 9.12 4.33 -7.45
N GLY A 119 7.80 4.16 -7.57
CA GLY A 119 7.14 3.85 -8.83
C GLY A 119 7.11 2.36 -9.17
N ALA A 120 7.13 1.49 -8.15
CA ALA A 120 7.11 0.05 -8.31
C ALA A 120 5.99 -0.45 -9.23
N THR A 121 6.31 -1.49 -9.98
CA THR A 121 5.42 -2.26 -10.85
C THR A 121 5.01 -3.57 -10.17
N LYS A 122 4.01 -4.27 -10.72
CA LYS A 122 3.71 -5.64 -10.28
C LYS A 122 4.92 -6.56 -10.35
N LYS A 123 5.76 -6.40 -11.39
CA LYS A 123 6.99 -7.17 -11.57
C LYS A 123 7.99 -6.95 -10.42
N ASP A 124 8.10 -5.72 -9.91
CA ASP A 124 8.97 -5.43 -8.77
C ASP A 124 8.50 -6.14 -7.49
N PHE A 125 7.18 -6.20 -7.26
CA PHE A 125 6.61 -6.99 -6.17
C PHE A 125 6.93 -8.48 -6.35
N ASP A 126 6.72 -9.03 -7.55
CA ASP A 126 6.96 -10.45 -7.84
C ASP A 126 8.43 -10.86 -7.80
N SER A 127 9.34 -9.91 -8.00
CA SER A 127 10.78 -10.14 -7.92
C SER A 127 11.29 -10.29 -6.48
N CYS A 128 10.50 -9.89 -5.49
CA CYS A 128 10.85 -9.99 -4.08
C CYS A 128 10.51 -11.38 -3.55
N VAL A 129 11.51 -12.10 -3.03
CA VAL A 129 11.30 -13.42 -2.41
C VAL A 129 10.45 -13.25 -1.15
N ALA A 130 9.38 -14.04 -1.06
CA ALA A 130 8.46 -14.08 0.07
C ALA A 130 9.16 -14.43 1.40
N ILE A 131 8.68 -13.83 2.50
CA ILE A 131 9.02 -14.23 3.87
C ILE A 131 7.87 -15.10 4.39
N HIS A 132 8.16 -16.35 4.76
CA HIS A 132 7.15 -17.33 5.15
C HIS A 132 7.35 -17.81 6.60
N PRO A 133 6.29 -17.97 7.42
CA PRO A 133 4.88 -17.61 7.15
C PRO A 133 4.55 -16.18 7.59
N THR A 134 4.05 -15.32 6.67
CA THR A 134 3.61 -13.95 7.01
C THR A 134 2.41 -13.52 6.18
N SER A 135 1.48 -12.74 6.73
CA SER A 135 0.42 -12.15 5.89
C SER A 135 1.03 -11.30 4.76
N SER A 136 2.14 -10.58 5.01
CA SER A 136 2.78 -9.72 4.00
C SER A 136 3.28 -10.46 2.76
N GLU A 137 3.56 -11.77 2.86
CA GLU A 137 4.04 -12.55 1.71
C GLU A 137 3.03 -12.57 0.57
N GLU A 138 1.75 -12.52 0.90
CA GLU A 138 0.65 -12.55 -0.06
C GLU A 138 0.70 -11.36 -1.03
N LEU A 139 1.34 -10.24 -0.68
CA LEU A 139 1.49 -9.09 -1.58
C LEU A 139 2.51 -9.32 -2.70
N VAL A 140 3.50 -10.18 -2.47
CA VAL A 140 4.56 -10.49 -3.45
C VAL A 140 4.31 -11.83 -4.17
N THR A 141 3.16 -12.45 -3.94
CA THR A 141 2.75 -13.72 -4.57
C THR A 141 1.38 -13.64 -5.27
N LEU A 142 0.75 -12.46 -5.34
CA LEU A 142 -0.53 -12.22 -6.03
C LEU A 142 -0.50 -12.65 -7.51
N ARG A 143 -1.62 -13.17 -8.02
CA ARG A 143 -1.81 -13.55 -9.43
C ARG A 143 -3.11 -13.00 -9.99
#